data_AF-D2EFG6-F1
#
_entry.id   AF-D2EFG6-F1
#
_cell.length_a   1.000
_cell.length_b   1.000
_cell.length_c   1.000
_cell.angle_alpha   90.00
_cell.angle_beta   90.00
_cell.angle_gamma   90.00
#
_symmetry.space_group_name_H-M   'P 1'
#
loop_
_entity.id
_entity.type
_entity.pdbx_description
1 polymer ?
#
loop_
_entity_poly.entity_id
_entity_poly.type
_entity_poly.pdbx_seq_one_letter_code
_entity_poly.pdbx_strand_id
1 'polypeptide(L)'
;MKIVKLDSKNNTIKAIVKSYSDLIFLQYILENGDELTAYSRRKIVVGKSQEIKTIKIGITIEKLKLTETSLDVSGRITFSSDENVPLHKYHTLSIKRGTGFTLKKGKLLNFQIKLIRQAAETSPKVFICVYEEGEAFFYIMYNYRIKRKMGFSKSVSGKRFKNESRKEFFTRLSALLLEEYKKGYSVFIVAGKAMDNEDLRKNHLKDKNIVYENVSYADTGLKELLSRDSINAALGKARLSIQRKLMGQYLTGISKNEKGYVYGKEEINAELKEKRPLQALLSKEYVLNNKEILEKLDSFGCEIILFDENDESLSQLNSFGGILVKFTDI
;
A
#
# COMPACT_ATOMS: atom_id res chain seq x y z
N MET A 1 4.91 5.20 -1.65
CA MET A 1 5.30 6.60 -1.93
C MET A 1 6.81 6.69 -1.97
N LYS A 2 7.43 7.66 -2.66
CA LYS A 2 8.90 7.84 -2.62
C LYS A 2 9.26 9.12 -1.87
N ILE A 3 9.87 8.98 -0.70
CA ILE A 3 10.48 10.12 0.01
C ILE A 3 11.72 10.57 -0.78
N VAL A 4 11.78 11.86 -1.09
CA VAL A 4 12.93 12.53 -1.72
C VAL A 4 13.80 13.18 -0.67
N LYS A 5 13.19 13.81 0.33
CA LYS A 5 13.89 14.43 1.46
C LYS A 5 13.01 14.38 2.71
N LEU A 6 13.60 14.07 3.85
CA LEU A 6 12.98 14.16 5.16
C LEU A 6 13.84 15.09 6.01
N ASP A 7 13.25 16.17 6.50
CA ASP A 7 13.87 17.09 7.45
C ASP A 7 13.08 17.02 8.75
N SER A 8 13.52 16.15 9.66
CA SER A 8 12.90 15.95 10.96
C SER A 8 13.03 17.15 11.88
N LYS A 9 14.01 18.05 11.68
CA LYS A 9 14.17 19.25 12.50
C LYS A 9 13.08 20.28 12.19
N ASN A 10 12.74 20.40 10.91
CA ASN A 10 11.73 21.34 10.43
C ASN A 10 10.36 20.67 10.14
N ASN A 11 10.16 19.42 10.60
CA ASN A 11 8.94 18.63 10.37
C ASN A 11 8.47 18.66 8.90
N THR A 12 9.42 18.57 7.97
CA THR A 12 9.18 18.75 6.54
C THR A 12 9.51 17.49 5.76
N ILE A 13 8.58 17.07 4.88
CA ILE A 13 8.73 15.92 4.00
C ILE A 13 8.56 16.37 2.56
N LYS A 14 9.53 16.02 1.71
CA LYS A 14 9.40 16.08 0.25
C LYS A 14 9.23 14.67 -0.29
N ALA A 15 8.15 14.41 -1.02
CA ALA A 15 7.86 13.08 -1.55
C ALA A 15 7.19 13.14 -2.93
N ILE A 16 7.16 11.98 -3.60
CA ILE A 16 6.51 11.77 -4.90
C ILE A 16 5.54 10.61 -4.77
N VAL A 17 4.30 10.82 -5.23
CA VAL A 17 3.25 9.80 -5.30
C VAL A 17 3.57 8.79 -6.40
N LYS A 18 3.52 7.49 -6.09
CA LYS A 18 3.85 6.39 -7.02
C LYS A 18 2.64 5.55 -7.41
N SER A 19 1.64 5.42 -6.55
CA SER A 19 0.42 4.63 -6.77
C SER A 19 -0.82 5.31 -6.21
N TYR A 20 -2.00 4.77 -6.51
CA TYR A 20 -3.26 5.20 -5.90
C TYR A 20 -3.27 4.93 -4.39
N SER A 21 -2.69 3.82 -3.94
CA SER A 21 -2.56 3.50 -2.51
C SER A 21 -1.82 4.58 -1.73
N ASP A 22 -0.86 5.26 -2.34
CA ASP A 22 -0.17 6.40 -1.72
C ASP A 22 -1.13 7.57 -1.41
N LEU A 23 -2.14 7.79 -2.26
CA LEU A 23 -3.16 8.82 -2.05
C LEU A 23 -4.07 8.46 -0.87
N ILE A 24 -4.44 7.18 -0.75
CA ILE A 24 -5.17 6.65 0.40
C ILE A 24 -4.36 6.91 1.67
N PHE A 25 -3.06 6.63 1.67
CA PHE A 25 -2.22 6.90 2.85
C PHE A 25 -2.10 8.39 3.17
N LEU A 26 -1.95 9.25 2.15
CA LEU A 26 -1.87 10.70 2.36
C LEU A 26 -3.09 11.26 3.08
N GLN A 27 -4.28 10.70 2.87
CA GLN A 27 -5.49 11.14 3.57
C GLN A 27 -5.38 10.98 5.11
N TYR A 28 -4.52 10.08 5.61
CA TYR A 28 -4.31 9.85 7.04
C TYR A 28 -3.13 10.65 7.61
N ILE A 29 -2.31 11.25 6.75
CA ILE A 29 -1.10 11.99 7.13
C ILE A 29 -1.35 13.49 7.08
N LEU A 30 -2.12 13.94 6.08
CA LEU A 30 -2.49 15.33 5.90
C LEU A 30 -3.57 15.71 6.91
N GLU A 31 -3.34 16.80 7.62
CA GLU A 31 -4.25 17.32 8.64
C GLU A 31 -4.60 18.78 8.34
N ASN A 32 -5.74 19.22 8.87
CA ASN A 32 -6.10 20.63 8.85
C ASN A 32 -5.01 21.46 9.56
N GLY A 33 -4.58 22.54 8.92
CA GLY A 33 -3.52 23.43 9.40
C GLY A 33 -2.12 23.10 8.88
N ASP A 34 -1.91 21.93 8.26
CA ASP A 34 -0.63 21.62 7.62
C ASP A 34 -0.36 22.53 6.41
N GLU A 35 0.91 22.75 6.09
CA GLU A 35 1.34 23.46 4.88
C GLU A 35 1.69 22.45 3.77
N LEU A 36 0.93 22.44 2.69
CA LEU A 36 1.19 21.60 1.53
C LEU A 36 1.59 22.44 0.32
N THR A 37 2.72 22.10 -0.29
CA THR A 37 3.23 22.76 -1.49
C THR A 37 3.39 21.77 -2.64
N ALA A 38 2.82 22.08 -3.80
CA ALA A 38 2.95 21.25 -5.01
C ALA A 38 2.89 22.11 -6.28
N TYR A 39 3.23 21.50 -7.42
CA TYR A 39 3.01 22.13 -8.73
C TYR A 39 1.54 21.97 -9.15
N SER A 40 0.97 23.06 -9.65
CA SER A 40 -0.40 23.11 -10.15
C SER A 40 -0.43 23.84 -11.50
N ARG A 41 -1.26 23.37 -12.42
CA ARG A 41 -1.56 24.09 -13.67
C ARG A 41 -2.69 25.07 -13.37
N ARG A 42 -2.45 26.35 -13.61
CA ARG A 42 -3.42 27.41 -13.34
C ARG A 42 -3.49 28.37 -14.51
N LYS A 43 -4.70 28.87 -14.77
CA LYS A 43 -4.94 29.99 -15.67
C LYS A 43 -4.62 31.29 -14.93
N ILE A 44 -3.67 32.05 -15.45
CA ILE A 44 -3.19 33.30 -14.86
C ILE A 44 -3.59 34.43 -15.80
N VAL A 45 -4.17 35.48 -15.24
CA VAL A 45 -4.56 36.68 -15.99
C VAL A 45 -3.45 37.71 -15.81
N VAL A 46 -2.85 38.14 -16.92
CA VAL A 46 -1.84 39.22 -16.94
C VAL A 46 -2.36 40.30 -17.89
N GLY A 47 -2.85 41.41 -17.31
CA GLY A 47 -3.54 42.45 -18.06
C GLY A 47 -4.77 41.92 -18.79
N LYS A 48 -4.78 42.01 -20.13
CA LYS A 48 -5.85 41.48 -21.01
C LYS A 48 -5.62 40.05 -21.50
N SER A 49 -4.45 39.47 -21.22
CA SER A 49 -4.06 38.13 -21.69
C SER A 49 -4.31 37.07 -20.63
N GLN A 50 -4.57 35.84 -21.08
CA GLN A 50 -4.78 34.69 -20.21
C GLN A 50 -3.85 33.55 -20.64
N GLU A 51 -2.98 33.11 -19.74
CA GLU A 51 -2.03 32.04 -20.01
C GLU A 51 -2.19 30.90 -19.00
N ILE A 52 -1.99 29.65 -19.44
CA ILE A 52 -1.97 28.49 -18.54
C ILE A 52 -0.52 28.21 -18.20
N LYS A 53 -0.14 28.43 -16.93
CA LYS A 53 1.21 28.17 -16.43
C LYS A 53 1.20 27.05 -15.40
N THR A 54 2.30 26.31 -15.34
CA THR A 54 2.57 25.38 -14.24
C THR A 54 3.36 26.14 -13.18
N ILE A 55 2.75 26.36 -12.03
CA ILE A 55 3.31 27.16 -10.94
C ILE A 55 3.36 26.36 -9.66
N LYS A 56 4.28 26.71 -8.77
CA LYS A 56 4.40 26.09 -7.45
C LYS A 56 3.52 26.88 -6.48
N ILE A 57 2.55 26.21 -5.86
CA ILE A 57 1.61 26.82 -4.91
C ILE A 57 1.73 26.09 -3.58
N GLY A 58 1.81 26.87 -2.49
CA GLY A 58 1.64 26.41 -1.12
C GLY A 58 0.25 26.79 -0.60
N ILE A 59 -0.40 25.87 0.08
CA ILE A 59 -1.67 26.09 0.77
C ILE A 59 -1.60 25.64 2.24
N THR A 60 -2.36 26.29 3.10
CA THR A 60 -2.73 25.74 4.42
C THR A 60 -3.95 24.85 4.21
N ILE A 61 -3.84 23.57 4.56
CA ILE A 61 -4.89 22.57 4.33
C ILE A 61 -6.11 22.88 5.19
N GLU A 62 -7.29 22.93 4.57
CA GLU A 62 -8.58 23.02 5.26
C GLU A 62 -9.46 21.80 4.99
N LYS A 63 -9.38 21.22 3.78
CA LYS A 63 -10.24 20.10 3.38
C LYS A 63 -9.52 19.11 2.47
N LEU A 64 -9.82 17.83 2.67
CA LEU A 64 -9.34 16.74 1.84
C LEU A 64 -10.53 16.05 1.16
N LYS A 65 -10.37 15.67 -0.10
CA LYS A 65 -11.33 14.83 -0.83
C LYS A 65 -10.58 13.80 -1.67
N LEU A 66 -10.69 12.53 -1.29
CA LEU A 66 -10.20 11.44 -2.12
C LEU A 66 -11.19 11.19 -3.26
N THR A 67 -10.69 11.08 -4.49
CA THR A 67 -11.43 10.68 -5.68
C THR A 67 -10.85 9.36 -6.20
N GLU A 68 -11.44 8.78 -7.25
CA GLU A 68 -10.92 7.56 -7.87
C GLU A 68 -9.50 7.69 -8.43
N THR A 69 -9.01 8.91 -8.67
CA THR A 69 -7.71 9.14 -9.35
C THR A 69 -6.80 10.16 -8.67
N SER A 70 -7.31 10.94 -7.71
CA SER A 70 -6.60 12.03 -7.04
C SER A 70 -6.98 12.16 -5.56
N LEU A 71 -6.09 12.77 -4.79
CA LEU A 71 -6.43 13.40 -3.51
C LEU A 71 -6.47 14.90 -3.72
N ASP A 72 -7.66 15.47 -3.70
CA ASP A 72 -7.87 16.91 -3.83
C ASP A 72 -7.73 17.56 -2.45
N VAL A 73 -6.75 18.44 -2.33
CA VAL A 73 -6.41 19.15 -1.09
C VAL A 73 -6.76 20.62 -1.26
N SER A 74 -7.78 21.09 -0.56
CA SER A 74 -8.26 22.47 -0.61
C SER A 74 -7.79 23.26 0.60
N GLY A 75 -7.48 24.53 0.37
CA GLY A 75 -6.93 25.40 1.40
C GLY A 75 -6.70 26.83 0.92
N ARG A 76 -6.23 27.68 1.83
CA ARG A 76 -5.83 29.05 1.51
C ARG A 76 -4.40 29.10 1.01
N ILE A 77 -4.15 29.85 -0.06
CA ILE A 77 -2.81 30.05 -0.62
C ILE A 77 -1.93 30.80 0.39
N THR A 78 -0.82 30.19 0.77
CA THR A 78 0.23 30.80 1.61
C THR A 78 1.48 31.16 0.80
N PHE A 79 1.66 30.53 -0.36
CA PHE A 79 2.81 30.75 -1.22
C PHE A 79 2.43 30.56 -2.69
N SER A 80 3.02 31.38 -3.57
CA SER A 80 2.98 31.18 -5.02
C SER A 80 4.35 31.55 -5.61
N SER A 81 4.78 30.79 -6.62
CA SER A 81 5.95 31.16 -7.44
C SER A 81 5.65 32.20 -8.53
N ASP A 82 4.39 32.62 -8.66
CA ASP A 82 3.95 33.66 -9.61
C ASP A 82 3.21 34.75 -8.83
N GLU A 83 3.66 35.99 -8.99
CA GLU A 83 3.20 37.18 -8.27
C GLU A 83 1.74 37.55 -8.61
N ASN A 84 1.25 37.12 -9.78
CA ASN A 84 -0.13 37.39 -10.21
C ASN A 84 -1.15 36.48 -9.52
N VAL A 85 -0.70 35.57 -8.66
CA VAL A 85 -1.57 34.69 -7.89
C VAL A 85 -1.81 35.31 -6.51
N PRO A 86 -3.05 35.74 -6.21
CA PRO A 86 -3.34 36.38 -4.93
C PRO A 86 -3.20 35.38 -3.79
N LEU A 87 -2.43 35.77 -2.77
CA LEU A 87 -2.34 35.04 -1.51
C LEU A 87 -3.67 35.08 -0.75
N HIS A 88 -3.84 34.17 0.20
CA HIS A 88 -5.02 34.00 1.06
C HIS A 88 -6.34 33.64 0.34
N LYS A 89 -6.35 33.56 -1.00
CA LYS A 89 -7.47 33.00 -1.75
C LYS A 89 -7.48 31.48 -1.67
N TYR A 90 -8.64 30.90 -1.90
CA TYR A 90 -8.82 29.46 -1.93
C TYR A 90 -8.23 28.84 -3.19
N HIS A 91 -7.60 27.68 -3.02
CA HIS A 91 -7.11 26.85 -4.11
C HIS A 91 -7.19 25.38 -3.74
N THR A 92 -7.33 24.53 -4.76
CA THR A 92 -7.30 23.07 -4.61
C THR A 92 -6.09 22.52 -5.36
N LEU A 93 -5.20 21.86 -4.63
CA LEU A 93 -4.11 21.06 -5.19
C LEU A 93 -4.63 19.64 -5.43
N SER A 94 -4.72 19.24 -6.70
CA SER A 94 -5.04 17.85 -7.05
C SER A 94 -3.76 17.00 -7.06
N ILE A 95 -3.57 16.20 -6.01
CA ILE A 95 -2.42 15.33 -5.84
C ILE A 95 -2.74 13.99 -6.52
N LYS A 96 -1.93 13.59 -7.50
CA LYS A 96 -2.12 12.37 -8.29
C LYS A 96 -0.82 11.60 -8.45
N ARG A 97 -0.87 10.42 -9.06
CA ARG A 97 0.34 9.65 -9.40
C ARG A 97 1.33 10.53 -10.17
N GLY A 98 2.59 10.54 -9.73
CA GLY A 98 3.66 11.37 -10.29
C GLY A 98 3.77 12.77 -9.69
N THR A 99 2.76 13.25 -8.94
CA THR A 99 2.85 14.56 -8.27
C THR A 99 3.91 14.52 -7.17
N GLY A 100 4.86 15.45 -7.27
CA GLY A 100 5.79 15.76 -6.19
C GLY A 100 5.20 16.85 -5.28
N PHE A 101 5.32 16.66 -3.97
CA PHE A 101 4.85 17.62 -2.99
C PHE A 101 5.86 17.83 -1.87
N THR A 102 5.69 18.93 -1.13
CA THR A 102 6.37 19.21 0.13
C THR A 102 5.31 19.46 1.18
N LEU A 103 5.32 18.65 2.23
CA LEU A 103 4.45 18.75 3.39
C LEU A 103 5.26 19.27 4.57
N LYS A 104 4.77 20.30 5.24
CA LYS A 104 5.32 20.80 6.50
C LYS A 104 4.22 20.75 7.57
N LYS A 105 4.54 20.13 8.70
CA LYS A 105 3.62 19.93 9.83
C LYS A 105 4.12 20.66 11.07
N GLY A 106 3.20 20.98 11.98
CA GLY A 106 3.59 21.46 13.32
C GLY A 106 4.41 20.42 14.08
N LYS A 107 3.95 19.15 14.05
CA LYS A 107 4.66 17.98 14.57
C LYS A 107 4.51 16.83 13.60
N LEU A 108 5.61 16.15 13.31
CA LEU A 108 5.64 15.01 12.41
C LEU A 108 5.89 13.73 13.22
N LEU A 109 4.90 12.86 13.27
CA LEU A 109 4.97 11.63 14.07
C LEU A 109 5.73 10.53 13.34
N ASN A 110 6.46 9.69 14.08
CA ASN A 110 7.27 8.62 13.53
C ASN A 110 6.40 7.61 12.77
N PHE A 111 5.20 7.31 13.25
CA PHE A 111 4.27 6.43 12.55
C PHE A 111 3.80 7.04 11.22
N GLN A 112 3.66 8.36 11.10
CA GLN A 112 3.31 9.01 9.83
C GLN A 112 4.49 8.89 8.84
N ILE A 113 5.72 9.10 9.32
CA ILE A 113 6.93 8.85 8.53
C ILE A 113 7.00 7.38 8.11
N LYS A 114 6.71 6.46 9.05
CA LYS A 114 6.60 5.04 8.76
C LYS A 114 5.53 4.81 7.73
N LEU A 115 4.28 5.26 7.83
CA LEU A 115 3.24 5.08 6.81
C LEU A 115 3.68 5.56 5.41
N ILE A 116 4.38 6.69 5.32
CA ILE A 116 4.94 7.19 4.06
C ILE A 116 6.00 6.22 3.49
N ARG A 117 6.81 5.62 4.35
CA ARG A 117 7.81 4.58 4.01
C ARG A 117 7.19 3.19 3.79
N GLN A 118 6.18 2.85 4.60
CA GLN A 118 5.55 1.54 4.85
C GLN A 118 4.40 1.24 3.92
N ALA A 119 4.05 2.16 3.03
CA ALA A 119 3.49 1.79 1.74
C ALA A 119 4.31 0.68 1.04
N ALA A 120 5.52 0.33 1.54
CA ALA A 120 6.33 -0.79 1.10
C ALA A 120 6.65 -1.91 2.12
N GLU A 121 6.21 -1.95 3.39
CA GLU A 121 6.72 -2.97 4.36
C GLU A 121 5.72 -4.09 4.72
N THR A 122 4.42 -3.85 4.65
CA THR A 122 3.36 -4.84 4.91
C THR A 122 2.79 -5.44 3.63
N SER A 123 3.60 -5.52 2.56
CA SER A 123 3.10 -6.08 1.32
C SER A 123 2.96 -7.60 1.44
N PRO A 124 1.86 -8.20 0.95
CA PRO A 124 1.72 -9.65 0.89
C PRO A 124 2.93 -10.27 0.18
N LYS A 125 3.45 -11.37 0.72
CA LYS A 125 4.52 -12.12 0.05
C LYS A 125 3.89 -12.84 -1.14
N VAL A 126 4.22 -12.41 -2.34
CA VAL A 126 3.57 -12.89 -3.56
C VAL A 126 4.56 -13.72 -4.37
N PHE A 127 4.08 -14.85 -4.86
CA PHE A 127 4.79 -15.64 -5.86
C PHE A 127 4.22 -15.36 -7.24
N ILE A 128 5.09 -15.22 -8.23
CA ILE A 128 4.70 -14.99 -9.61
C ILE A 128 5.49 -15.95 -10.49
N CYS A 129 4.78 -16.78 -11.26
CA CYS A 129 5.35 -17.50 -12.38
C CYS A 129 4.87 -16.84 -13.67
N VAL A 130 5.80 -16.52 -14.56
CA VAL A 130 5.51 -16.11 -15.93
C VAL A 130 6.16 -17.14 -16.84
N TYR A 131 5.41 -17.75 -17.75
CA TYR A 131 5.89 -18.84 -18.58
C TYR A 131 5.29 -18.81 -19.98
N GLU A 132 6.02 -19.40 -20.91
CA GLU A 132 5.56 -19.79 -22.24
C GLU A 132 6.14 -21.18 -22.56
N GLU A 133 5.60 -21.87 -23.56
CA GLU A 133 6.13 -23.17 -23.93
C GLU A 133 7.64 -23.07 -24.25
N GLY A 134 8.47 -23.71 -23.42
CA GLY A 134 9.92 -23.69 -23.56
C GLY A 134 10.66 -22.81 -22.55
N GLU A 135 10.00 -21.86 -21.88
CA GLU A 135 10.63 -21.08 -20.81
C GLU A 135 9.69 -20.71 -19.67
N ALA A 136 10.24 -20.67 -18.45
CA ALA A 136 9.51 -20.22 -17.28
C ALA A 136 10.42 -19.41 -16.36
N PHE A 137 9.89 -18.32 -15.83
CA PHE A 137 10.55 -17.45 -14.87
C PHE A 137 9.71 -17.32 -13.61
N PHE A 138 10.38 -17.45 -12.48
CA PHE A 138 9.75 -17.43 -11.16
C PHE A 138 10.28 -16.24 -10.37
N TYR A 139 9.37 -15.51 -9.78
CA TYR A 139 9.65 -14.30 -9.03
C TYR A 139 8.99 -14.36 -7.67
N ILE A 140 9.64 -13.73 -6.70
CA ILE A 140 9.02 -13.41 -5.42
C ILE A 140 8.91 -11.90 -5.34
N MET A 141 7.70 -11.43 -5.08
CA MET A 141 7.43 -10.04 -4.77
C MET A 141 7.20 -9.90 -3.27
N TYR A 142 7.98 -9.01 -2.66
CA TYR A 142 7.81 -8.57 -1.29
C TYR A 142 8.35 -7.15 -1.22
N ASN A 143 7.74 -6.34 -0.39
CA ASN A 143 7.99 -4.91 -0.22
C ASN A 143 7.97 -4.12 -1.53
N TYR A 144 7.07 -4.50 -2.46
CA TYR A 144 7.01 -3.99 -3.85
C TYR A 144 8.33 -4.12 -4.63
N ARG A 145 9.25 -4.96 -4.13
CA ARG A 145 10.46 -5.38 -4.81
C ARG A 145 10.20 -6.75 -5.39
N ILE A 146 10.64 -6.94 -6.62
CA ILE A 146 10.51 -8.21 -7.32
C ILE A 146 11.91 -8.77 -7.49
N LYS A 147 12.11 -9.98 -7.00
CA LYS A 147 13.36 -10.72 -7.15
C LYS A 147 13.08 -11.94 -8.00
N ARG A 148 13.84 -12.11 -9.09
CA ARG A 148 13.86 -13.37 -9.84
C ARG A 148 14.46 -14.45 -8.94
N LYS A 149 13.68 -15.48 -8.64
CA LYS A 149 14.08 -16.60 -7.81
C LYS A 149 14.85 -17.61 -8.64
N MET A 150 14.28 -17.98 -9.78
CA MET A 150 14.85 -18.94 -10.71
C MET A 150 14.20 -18.78 -12.08
N GLY A 151 14.74 -19.46 -13.07
CA GLY A 151 14.07 -19.70 -14.32
C GLY A 151 14.71 -20.89 -15.01
N PHE A 152 14.00 -21.47 -15.96
CA PHE A 152 14.56 -22.48 -16.83
C PHE A 152 14.04 -22.27 -18.24
N SER A 153 14.90 -22.51 -19.20
CA SER A 153 14.56 -22.57 -20.61
C SER A 153 14.94 -23.95 -21.15
N LYS A 154 14.21 -24.41 -22.16
CA LYS A 154 14.46 -25.64 -22.90
C LYS A 154 14.85 -25.23 -24.31
N SER A 155 16.01 -25.69 -24.79
CA SER A 155 16.37 -25.61 -26.20
C SER A 155 15.48 -26.57 -26.98
N VAL A 156 14.50 -26.04 -27.71
CA VAL A 156 13.54 -26.86 -28.49
C VAL A 156 14.25 -27.40 -29.74
N SER A 157 14.76 -28.63 -29.68
CA SER A 157 15.30 -29.33 -30.85
C SER A 157 14.18 -29.97 -31.67
N GLY A 158 13.88 -29.40 -32.83
CA GLY A 158 13.23 -30.07 -33.98
C GLY A 158 11.72 -30.34 -33.89
N LYS A 159 11.00 -30.01 -34.98
CA LYS A 159 9.54 -30.19 -35.15
C LYS A 159 9.00 -31.62 -34.96
N ARG A 160 9.87 -32.64 -34.88
CA ARG A 160 9.48 -34.06 -34.70
C ARG A 160 9.23 -34.49 -33.24
N PHE A 161 9.73 -33.73 -32.24
CA PHE A 161 9.58 -34.07 -30.81
C PHE A 161 8.68 -33.10 -30.03
N LYS A 162 7.94 -32.25 -30.74
CA LYS A 162 7.24 -31.08 -30.18
C LYS A 162 6.23 -31.43 -29.06
N ASN A 163 5.49 -32.53 -29.21
CA ASN A 163 4.50 -32.96 -28.21
C ASN A 163 5.14 -33.52 -26.93
N GLU A 164 6.20 -34.32 -27.06
CA GLU A 164 6.93 -34.89 -25.93
C GLU A 164 7.70 -33.78 -25.18
N SER A 165 8.30 -32.85 -25.91
CA SER A 165 8.97 -31.69 -25.33
C SER A 165 8.03 -30.78 -24.54
N ARG A 166 6.81 -30.58 -25.05
CA ARG A 166 5.75 -29.81 -24.37
C ARG A 166 5.29 -30.50 -23.09
N LYS A 167 5.00 -31.80 -23.16
CA LYS A 167 4.57 -32.59 -21.99
C LYS A 167 5.61 -32.56 -20.87
N GLU A 168 6.87 -32.75 -21.21
CA GLU A 168 7.98 -32.65 -20.25
C GLU A 168 8.12 -31.25 -19.64
N PHE A 169 7.93 -30.19 -20.43
CA PHE A 169 7.95 -28.82 -19.94
C PHE A 169 6.86 -28.59 -18.88
N PHE A 170 5.60 -28.94 -19.19
CA PHE A 170 4.48 -28.76 -18.26
C PHE A 170 4.57 -29.67 -17.03
N THR A 171 5.12 -30.89 -17.18
CA THR A 171 5.41 -31.78 -16.05
C THR A 171 6.41 -31.15 -15.09
N ARG A 172 7.51 -30.62 -15.62
CA ARG A 172 8.52 -29.93 -14.79
C ARG A 172 7.99 -28.63 -14.18
N LEU A 173 7.26 -27.84 -14.97
CA LEU A 173 6.66 -26.58 -14.53
C LEU A 173 5.69 -26.82 -13.36
N SER A 174 4.75 -27.77 -13.53
CA SER A 174 3.77 -28.10 -12.49
C SER A 174 4.41 -28.60 -11.20
N ALA A 175 5.44 -29.45 -11.27
CA ALA A 175 6.19 -29.90 -10.09
C ALA A 175 6.79 -28.73 -9.30
N LEU A 176 7.47 -27.80 -9.99
CA LEU A 176 8.04 -26.60 -9.36
C LEU A 176 6.97 -25.66 -8.79
N LEU A 177 5.86 -25.47 -9.50
CA LEU A 177 4.73 -24.67 -9.01
C LEU A 177 4.14 -25.27 -7.73
N LEU A 178 4.00 -26.60 -7.66
CA LEU A 178 3.52 -27.30 -6.47
C LEU A 178 4.47 -27.14 -5.27
N GLU A 179 5.77 -27.25 -5.49
CA GLU A 179 6.77 -27.05 -4.43
C GLU A 179 6.74 -25.63 -3.88
N GLU A 180 6.62 -24.63 -4.76
CA GLU A 180 6.53 -23.24 -4.35
C GLU A 180 5.19 -22.95 -3.66
N TYR A 181 4.08 -23.50 -4.15
CA TYR A 181 2.76 -23.29 -3.55
C TYR A 181 2.72 -23.71 -2.07
N LYS A 182 3.41 -24.81 -1.72
CA LYS A 182 3.51 -25.30 -0.33
C LYS A 182 4.19 -24.33 0.64
N LYS A 183 4.91 -23.31 0.14
CA LYS A 183 5.63 -22.32 0.97
C LYS A 183 4.74 -21.23 1.56
N GLY A 184 3.43 -21.26 1.29
CA GLY A 184 2.44 -20.41 1.97
C GLY A 184 2.50 -18.94 1.58
N TYR A 185 2.62 -18.65 0.28
CA TYR A 185 2.54 -17.29 -0.24
C TYR A 185 1.15 -16.68 -0.03
N SER A 186 1.09 -15.38 0.26
CA SER A 186 -0.18 -14.66 0.44
C SER A 186 -1.00 -14.56 -0.85
N VAL A 187 -0.30 -14.48 -1.99
CA VAL A 187 -0.89 -14.57 -3.33
C VAL A 187 0.03 -15.42 -4.20
N PHE A 188 -0.56 -16.31 -5.00
CA PHE A 188 0.16 -17.16 -5.94
C PHE A 188 -0.37 -16.89 -7.35
N ILE A 189 0.48 -16.32 -8.21
CA ILE A 189 0.10 -15.90 -9.56
C ILE A 189 0.83 -16.79 -10.58
N VAL A 190 0.09 -17.28 -11.56
CA VAL A 190 0.62 -18.04 -12.69
C VAL A 190 0.14 -17.38 -13.98
N ALA A 191 1.09 -16.98 -14.83
CA ALA A 191 0.80 -16.25 -16.05
C ALA A 191 1.45 -16.91 -17.26
N GLY A 192 0.64 -17.22 -18.28
CA GLY A 192 1.06 -17.83 -19.53
C GLY A 192 -0.05 -17.69 -20.56
N LYS A 193 -0.08 -18.54 -21.59
CA LYS A 193 -1.16 -18.52 -22.59
C LYS A 193 -2.46 -19.07 -21.98
N ALA A 194 -3.60 -18.56 -22.45
CA ALA A 194 -4.91 -18.90 -21.89
C ALA A 194 -5.20 -20.41 -21.86
N MET A 195 -4.92 -21.13 -22.95
CA MET A 195 -5.14 -22.58 -23.02
C MET A 195 -4.23 -23.34 -22.06
N ASP A 196 -2.98 -22.91 -21.91
CA ASP A 196 -1.99 -23.56 -21.05
C ASP A 196 -2.31 -23.34 -19.56
N ASN A 197 -2.78 -22.14 -19.21
CA ASN A 197 -3.25 -21.82 -17.86
C ASN A 197 -4.44 -22.69 -17.46
N GLU A 198 -5.39 -22.88 -18.37
CA GLU A 198 -6.58 -23.69 -18.12
C GLU A 198 -6.22 -25.18 -17.96
N ASP A 199 -5.25 -25.66 -18.74
CA ASP A 199 -4.68 -27.01 -18.60
C ASP A 199 -4.00 -27.19 -17.23
N LEU A 200 -3.10 -26.28 -16.85
CA LEU A 200 -2.46 -26.29 -15.53
C LEU A 200 -3.49 -26.28 -14.40
N ARG A 201 -4.52 -25.43 -14.50
CA ARG A 201 -5.58 -25.31 -13.50
C ARG A 201 -6.36 -26.61 -13.33
N LYS A 202 -6.74 -27.26 -14.43
CA LYS A 202 -7.57 -28.48 -14.40
C LYS A 202 -6.79 -29.73 -14.04
N ASN A 203 -5.59 -29.88 -14.60
CA ASN A 203 -4.89 -31.16 -14.63
C ASN A 203 -3.72 -31.24 -13.63
N HIS A 204 -3.14 -30.10 -13.24
CA HIS A 204 -1.90 -30.09 -12.44
C HIS A 204 -2.03 -29.36 -11.09
N LEU A 205 -2.86 -28.33 -11.01
CA LEU A 205 -2.98 -27.41 -9.87
C LEU A 205 -4.43 -27.26 -9.42
N LYS A 206 -5.22 -28.33 -9.57
CA LYS A 206 -6.62 -28.37 -9.20
C LYS A 206 -6.81 -28.02 -7.72
N ASP A 207 -7.90 -27.30 -7.43
CA ASP A 207 -8.32 -26.88 -6.09
C ASP A 207 -7.31 -25.98 -5.34
N LYS A 208 -6.35 -25.39 -6.06
CA LYS A 208 -5.40 -24.41 -5.51
C LYS A 208 -5.89 -22.99 -5.74
N ASN A 209 -5.71 -22.15 -4.72
CA ASN A 209 -6.03 -20.73 -4.81
C ASN A 209 -4.91 -20.01 -5.57
N ILE A 210 -5.00 -20.06 -6.90
CA ILE A 210 -4.05 -19.47 -7.83
C ILE A 210 -4.77 -18.44 -8.70
N VAL A 211 -4.18 -17.27 -8.83
CA VAL A 211 -4.62 -16.24 -9.76
C VAL A 211 -3.96 -16.53 -11.11
N TYR A 212 -4.77 -16.90 -12.11
CA TYR A 212 -4.29 -17.14 -13.46
C TYR A 212 -4.46 -15.88 -14.31
N GLU A 213 -3.42 -15.54 -15.08
CA GLU A 213 -3.41 -14.37 -15.96
C GLU A 213 -2.81 -14.69 -17.33
N ASN A 214 -3.26 -13.99 -18.36
CA ASN A 214 -2.81 -14.26 -19.72
C ASN A 214 -1.70 -13.32 -20.14
N VAL A 215 -0.54 -13.83 -20.55
CA VAL A 215 0.56 -13.02 -21.11
C VAL A 215 1.02 -13.61 -22.44
N SER A 216 1.57 -12.76 -23.29
CA SER A 216 2.00 -13.18 -24.64
C SER A 216 3.38 -13.84 -24.64
N TYR A 217 4.31 -13.33 -23.83
CA TYR A 217 5.70 -13.79 -23.75
C TYR A 217 6.17 -13.81 -22.29
N ALA A 218 7.05 -14.74 -21.92
CA ALA A 218 7.47 -14.85 -20.52
C ALA A 218 8.52 -13.80 -20.11
N ASP A 219 9.38 -13.38 -21.02
CA ASP A 219 10.43 -12.37 -20.82
C ASP A 219 9.89 -10.97 -20.47
N THR A 220 8.79 -10.56 -21.11
CA THR A 220 8.17 -9.24 -21.01
C THR A 220 6.85 -9.28 -20.21
N GLY A 221 6.25 -10.46 -20.09
CA GLY A 221 4.95 -10.68 -19.45
C GLY A 221 4.87 -10.24 -17.99
N LEU A 222 5.99 -10.27 -17.24
CA LEU A 222 6.01 -9.78 -15.86
C LEU A 222 5.62 -8.29 -15.78
N LYS A 223 6.14 -7.45 -16.67
CA LYS A 223 5.89 -6.00 -16.64
C LYS A 223 4.42 -5.69 -16.95
N GLU A 224 3.86 -6.41 -17.91
CA GLU A 224 2.45 -6.32 -18.29
C GLU A 224 1.55 -6.74 -17.13
N LEU A 225 1.82 -7.92 -16.56
CA LEU A 225 1.06 -8.52 -15.47
C LEU A 225 0.91 -7.60 -14.26
N LEU A 226 2.00 -6.95 -13.83
CA LEU A 226 2.01 -6.07 -12.66
C LEU A 226 1.18 -4.80 -12.83
N SER A 227 0.80 -4.45 -14.06
CA SER A 227 -0.03 -3.27 -14.34
C SER A 227 -1.53 -3.57 -14.37
N ARG A 228 -1.94 -4.84 -14.23
CA ARG A 228 -3.33 -5.28 -14.35
C ARG A 228 -4.14 -5.08 -13.08
N ASP A 229 -5.41 -4.74 -13.26
CA ASP A 229 -6.36 -4.53 -12.16
C ASP A 229 -6.66 -5.80 -11.37
N SER A 230 -6.68 -6.96 -12.02
CA SER A 230 -6.85 -8.26 -11.38
C SER A 230 -5.75 -8.58 -10.37
N ILE A 231 -4.50 -8.25 -10.71
CA ILE A 231 -3.35 -8.38 -9.80
C ILE A 231 -3.47 -7.39 -8.65
N ASN A 232 -3.81 -6.13 -8.94
CA ASN A 232 -4.05 -5.13 -7.89
C ASN A 232 -5.16 -5.58 -6.92
N ALA A 233 -6.24 -6.16 -7.42
CA ALA A 233 -7.34 -6.68 -6.62
C ALA A 233 -6.91 -7.88 -5.75
N ALA A 234 -6.14 -8.82 -6.30
CA ALA A 234 -5.62 -9.96 -5.54
C ALA A 234 -4.68 -9.52 -4.41
N LEU A 235 -3.81 -8.55 -4.67
CA LEU A 235 -2.94 -7.94 -3.66
C LEU A 235 -3.75 -7.23 -2.56
N GLY A 236 -4.81 -6.51 -2.95
CA GLY A 236 -5.75 -5.90 -2.01
C GLY A 236 -6.37 -6.92 -1.07
N LYS A 237 -6.96 -8.00 -1.61
CA LYS A 237 -7.56 -9.09 -0.82
C LYS A 237 -6.56 -9.74 0.15
N ALA A 238 -5.33 -9.98 -0.28
CA ALA A 238 -4.30 -10.55 0.58
C ALA A 238 -3.90 -9.62 1.73
N ARG A 239 -3.87 -8.30 1.48
CA ARG A 239 -3.64 -7.30 2.53
C ARG A 239 -4.77 -7.33 3.58
N LEU A 240 -6.03 -7.40 3.16
CA LEU A 240 -7.19 -7.52 4.05
C LEU A 240 -7.11 -8.81 4.88
N SER A 241 -6.75 -9.93 4.27
CA SER A 241 -6.59 -11.21 4.97
C SER A 241 -5.55 -11.15 6.12
N ILE A 242 -4.45 -10.41 5.94
CA ILE A 242 -3.45 -10.20 7.00
C ILE A 242 -4.07 -9.43 8.18
N GLN A 243 -4.85 -8.38 7.90
CA GLN A 243 -5.52 -7.58 8.93
C GLN A 243 -6.57 -8.41 9.69
N ARG A 244 -7.37 -9.23 9.00
CA ARG A 244 -8.34 -10.14 9.63
C ARG A 244 -7.67 -11.15 10.57
N LYS A 245 -6.53 -11.72 10.15
CA LYS A 245 -5.76 -12.64 11.01
C LYS A 245 -5.26 -11.94 12.26
N LEU A 246 -4.75 -10.72 12.10
CA LEU A 246 -4.27 -9.91 13.22
C LEU A 246 -5.40 -9.55 14.18
N MET A 247 -6.56 -9.13 13.66
CA MET A 247 -7.75 -8.89 14.46
C MET A 247 -8.14 -10.14 15.26
N GLY A 248 -8.19 -11.31 14.61
CA GLY A 248 -8.48 -12.58 15.29
C GLY A 248 -7.53 -12.90 16.45
N GLN A 249 -6.24 -12.54 16.33
CA GLN A 249 -5.27 -12.69 17.42
C GLN A 249 -5.60 -11.78 18.61
N TYR A 250 -5.94 -10.52 18.36
CA TYR A 250 -6.37 -9.58 19.40
C TYR A 250 -7.64 -10.05 20.10
N LEU A 251 -8.67 -10.44 19.34
CA LEU A 251 -9.92 -10.97 19.90
C LEU A 251 -9.68 -12.23 20.76
N THR A 252 -8.78 -13.12 20.31
CA THR A 252 -8.40 -14.31 21.09
C THR A 252 -7.74 -13.92 22.41
N GLY A 253 -6.79 -12.98 22.39
CA GLY A 253 -6.11 -12.50 23.60
C GLY A 253 -7.09 -11.87 24.60
N ILE A 254 -8.00 -11.03 24.11
CA ILE A 254 -9.07 -10.42 24.93
C ILE A 254 -9.98 -11.50 25.52
N SER A 255 -10.42 -12.47 24.72
CA SER A 255 -11.31 -13.56 25.20
C SER A 255 -10.69 -14.42 26.29
N LYS A 256 -9.35 -14.51 26.30
CA LYS A 256 -8.57 -15.22 27.32
C LYS A 256 -8.22 -14.35 28.52
N ASN A 257 -8.69 -13.11 28.58
CA ASN A 257 -8.35 -12.11 29.60
C ASN A 257 -6.83 -11.90 29.73
N GLU A 258 -6.11 -11.98 28.60
CA GLU A 258 -4.67 -11.68 28.58
C GLU A 258 -4.49 -10.17 28.84
N LYS A 259 -3.82 -9.82 29.95
CA LYS A 259 -3.61 -8.43 30.40
C LYS A 259 -2.86 -7.55 29.41
N GLY A 260 -2.24 -8.13 28.39
CA GLY A 260 -1.53 -7.40 27.34
C GLY A 260 -2.44 -6.72 26.33
N TYR A 261 -3.72 -7.07 26.21
CA TYR A 261 -4.62 -6.50 25.20
C TYR A 261 -5.62 -5.54 25.84
N VAL A 262 -5.54 -4.27 25.46
CA VAL A 262 -6.32 -3.18 26.07
C VAL A 262 -7.06 -2.40 24.99
N TYR A 263 -8.29 -2.00 25.30
CA TYR A 263 -9.13 -1.11 24.50
C TYR A 263 -9.77 -0.06 25.41
N GLY A 264 -10.30 1.00 24.81
CA GLY A 264 -10.86 2.12 25.58
C GLY A 264 -9.81 3.18 25.93
N LYS A 265 -10.18 4.45 25.79
CA LYS A 265 -9.24 5.56 25.94
C LYS A 265 -8.69 5.65 27.37
N GLU A 266 -9.51 5.37 28.37
CA GLU A 266 -9.16 5.52 29.78
C GLU A 266 -8.18 4.42 30.21
N GLU A 267 -8.49 3.18 29.86
CA GLU A 267 -7.71 1.99 30.14
C GLU A 267 -6.34 2.07 29.43
N ILE A 268 -6.30 2.49 28.16
CA ILE A 268 -5.04 2.69 27.45
C ILE A 268 -4.19 3.77 28.13
N ASN A 269 -4.77 4.88 28.57
CA ASN A 269 -4.02 5.92 29.27
C ASN A 269 -3.51 5.46 30.65
N ALA A 270 -4.27 4.61 31.35
CA ALA A 270 -3.81 4.00 32.60
C ALA A 270 -2.63 3.06 32.33
N GLU A 271 -2.77 2.18 31.34
CA GLU A 271 -1.75 1.17 31.01
C GLU A 271 -0.44 1.80 30.50
N LEU A 272 -0.53 2.91 29.76
CA LEU A 272 0.64 3.68 29.28
C LEU A 272 1.53 4.24 30.41
N LYS A 273 1.04 4.29 31.65
CA LYS A 273 1.83 4.72 32.81
C LYS A 273 2.75 3.59 33.32
N GLU A 274 2.32 2.35 33.17
CA GLU A 274 2.95 1.18 33.77
C GLU A 274 3.68 0.32 32.75
N LYS A 275 3.20 0.30 31.50
CA LYS A 275 3.67 -0.62 30.47
C LYS A 275 3.96 0.06 29.15
N ARG A 276 4.87 -0.57 28.40
CA ARG A 276 5.22 -0.11 27.07
C ARG A 276 4.24 -0.68 26.03
N PRO A 277 3.61 0.16 25.20
CA PRO A 277 2.80 -0.31 24.07
C PRO A 277 3.73 -0.89 22.99
N LEU A 278 3.38 -2.08 22.51
CA LEU A 278 4.10 -2.77 21.44
C LEU A 278 3.47 -2.49 20.08
N GLN A 279 2.15 -2.67 19.97
CA GLN A 279 1.42 -2.56 18.71
C GLN A 279 0.00 -2.06 18.94
N ALA A 280 -0.46 -1.14 18.10
CA ALA A 280 -1.81 -0.58 18.15
C ALA A 280 -2.53 -0.75 16.81
N LEU A 281 -3.75 -1.27 16.85
CA LEU A 281 -4.67 -1.33 15.72
C LEU A 281 -5.61 -0.14 15.82
N LEU A 282 -5.74 0.62 14.73
CA LEU A 282 -6.52 1.87 14.73
C LEU A 282 -7.44 1.97 13.52
N SER A 283 -8.65 2.48 13.75
CA SER A 283 -9.53 2.95 12.70
C SER A 283 -9.10 4.33 12.20
N LYS A 284 -9.50 4.68 10.97
CA LYS A 284 -9.28 6.01 10.41
C LYS A 284 -9.85 7.11 11.30
N GLU A 285 -11.09 6.93 11.73
CA GLU A 285 -11.79 7.93 12.54
C GLU A 285 -11.06 8.18 13.86
N TYR A 286 -10.55 7.12 14.49
CA TYR A 286 -9.77 7.25 15.71
C TYR A 286 -8.51 8.09 15.50
N VAL A 287 -7.80 7.87 14.38
CA VAL A 287 -6.57 8.60 14.05
C VAL A 287 -6.83 10.09 13.83
N LEU A 288 -7.93 10.43 13.16
CA LEU A 288 -8.27 11.82 12.87
C LEU A 288 -8.66 12.60 14.13
N ASN A 289 -9.28 11.94 15.10
CA ASN A 289 -9.90 12.58 16.26
C ASN A 289 -9.06 12.52 17.55
N ASN A 290 -8.06 11.64 17.65
CA ASN A 290 -7.36 11.37 18.91
C ASN A 290 -5.85 11.66 18.84
N LYS A 291 -5.45 12.87 18.42
CA LYS A 291 -4.02 13.22 18.26
C LYS A 291 -3.17 12.93 19.50
N GLU A 292 -3.64 13.34 20.68
CA GLU A 292 -2.88 13.21 21.93
C GLU A 292 -2.44 11.77 22.24
N ILE A 293 -3.32 10.78 22.05
CA ILE A 293 -2.99 9.38 22.32
C ILE A 293 -2.05 8.81 21.27
N LEU A 294 -2.18 9.24 20.00
CA LEU A 294 -1.24 8.86 18.94
C LEU A 294 0.15 9.37 19.24
N GLU A 295 0.28 10.61 19.71
CA GLU A 295 1.57 11.19 20.09
C GLU A 295 2.22 10.40 21.24
N LYS A 296 1.43 9.99 22.24
CA LYS A 296 1.91 9.13 23.33
C LYS A 296 2.39 7.79 22.78
N LEU A 297 1.55 7.06 22.05
CA LEU A 297 1.90 5.75 21.46
C LEU A 297 3.16 5.84 20.58
N ASP A 298 3.25 6.88 19.74
CA ASP A 298 4.38 7.12 18.87
C ASP A 298 5.68 7.41 19.65
N SER A 299 5.59 8.14 20.77
CA SER A 299 6.74 8.44 21.63
C SER A 299 7.34 7.18 22.27
N PHE A 300 6.53 6.16 22.54
CA PHE A 300 7.00 4.84 23.00
C PHE A 300 7.55 3.95 21.88
N GLY A 301 7.45 4.41 20.63
CA GLY A 301 7.83 3.66 19.44
C GLY A 301 6.85 2.54 19.09
N CYS A 302 5.60 2.62 19.55
CA CYS A 302 4.54 1.65 19.26
C CYS A 302 4.39 1.42 17.75
N GLU A 303 4.20 0.18 17.34
CA GLU A 303 3.86 -0.15 15.96
C GLU A 303 2.38 0.17 15.70
N ILE A 304 2.11 1.19 14.91
CA ILE A 304 0.74 1.59 14.57
C ILE A 304 0.32 0.95 13.24
N ILE A 305 -0.78 0.20 13.28
CA ILE A 305 -1.39 -0.48 12.14
C ILE A 305 -2.76 0.13 11.87
N LEU A 306 -2.89 0.78 10.71
CA LEU A 306 -4.16 1.32 10.22
C LEU A 306 -4.97 0.23 9.52
N PHE A 307 -6.20 0.01 10.00
CA PHE A 307 -7.15 -0.89 9.36
C PHE A 307 -7.76 -0.25 8.11
N ASP A 308 -7.92 -1.06 7.06
CA ASP A 308 -8.51 -0.60 5.80
C ASP A 308 -10.02 -0.37 5.97
N GLU A 309 -10.54 0.69 5.35
CA GLU A 309 -11.98 1.02 5.40
C GLU A 309 -12.85 -0.04 4.72
N ASN A 310 -12.27 -0.83 3.82
CA ASN A 310 -12.98 -1.88 3.09
C ASN A 310 -12.90 -3.25 3.78
N ASP A 311 -12.28 -3.35 4.96
CA ASP A 311 -12.24 -4.61 5.71
C ASP A 311 -13.45 -4.75 6.64
N GLU A 312 -14.16 -5.87 6.56
CA GLU A 312 -15.23 -6.23 7.49
C GLU A 312 -14.78 -6.20 8.97
N SER A 313 -13.51 -6.54 9.24
CA SER A 313 -12.94 -6.52 10.59
C SER A 313 -12.83 -5.11 11.19
N LEU A 314 -12.97 -4.06 10.38
CA LEU A 314 -13.08 -2.70 10.89
C LEU A 314 -14.32 -2.50 11.76
N SER A 315 -15.45 -3.16 11.44
CA SER A 315 -16.66 -3.10 12.26
C SER A 315 -16.41 -3.63 13.67
N GLN A 316 -15.61 -4.70 13.78
CA GLN A 316 -15.18 -5.26 15.06
C GLN A 316 -14.29 -4.27 15.80
N LEU A 317 -13.26 -3.71 15.15
CA LEU A 317 -12.40 -2.69 15.77
C LEU A 317 -13.19 -1.49 16.31
N ASN A 318 -14.18 -1.04 15.54
CA ASN A 318 -15.04 0.08 15.94
C ASN A 318 -15.91 -0.25 17.16
N SER A 319 -16.32 -1.51 17.35
CA SER A 319 -17.00 -1.96 18.58
C SER A 319 -16.12 -1.83 19.84
N PHE A 320 -14.79 -1.82 19.68
CA PHE A 320 -13.82 -1.52 20.75
C PHE A 320 -13.44 -0.03 20.80
N GLY A 321 -14.26 0.85 20.22
CA GLY A 321 -14.01 2.30 20.21
C GLY A 321 -12.97 2.73 19.18
N GLY A 322 -12.64 1.90 18.19
CA GLY A 322 -11.75 2.24 17.09
C GLY A 322 -10.26 2.09 17.41
N ILE A 323 -9.90 1.55 18.57
CA ILE A 323 -8.52 1.32 19.00
C ILE A 323 -8.39 0.01 19.79
N LEU A 324 -7.33 -0.73 19.50
CA LEU A 324 -6.87 -1.87 20.28
C LEU A 324 -5.36 -1.79 20.44
N VAL A 325 -4.84 -1.93 21.65
CA VAL A 325 -3.40 -1.81 21.94
C VAL A 325 -2.91 -3.07 22.63
N LYS A 326 -1.79 -3.60 22.13
CA LYS A 326 -1.03 -4.66 22.77
C LYS A 326 0.14 -4.04 23.53
N PHE A 327 0.23 -4.33 24.81
CA PHE A 327 1.31 -3.94 25.71
C PHE A 327 2.27 -5.11 25.95
N THR A 328 3.43 -4.82 26.54
CA THR A 328 4.35 -5.85 27.07
C THR A 328 3.65 -6.71 28.12
N ASP A 329 3.92 -8.01 28.10
CA ASP A 329 3.58 -8.87 29.24
C ASP A 329 4.43 -8.46 30.45
N ILE A 330 3.87 -8.60 31.67
CA ILE A 330 4.53 -8.23 32.94
C ILE A 330 5.73 -9.13 33.19
#